data_AF-A0A7K4D5L0-F1
#
_entry.id   AF-A0A7K4D5L0-F1
#
_cell.length_a   1.000
_cell.length_b   1.000
_cell.length_c   1.000
_cell.angle_alpha   90.00
_cell.angle_beta   90.00
_cell.angle_gamma   90.00
#
_symmetry.space_group_name_H-M   'P 1'
#
loop_
_entity.id
_entity.type
_entity.pdbx_description
1 polymer ?
#
loop_
_entity_poly.entity_id
_entity_poly.type
_entity_poly.pdbx_seq_one_letter_code
_entity_poly.pdbx_strand_id
1 'polypeptide(L)'
;MVDISVISGSKSDQAVVDKILHRLEEVGADFEHRILSAHRNPQELEKYIAETDARVFIGVAGLSAALPGAIASRTRRPVIGVPVSAKLGGMDALLSIVQMPPGVPVACVGIDNGENAALLALRILESGR
;
A
#
# COMPACT_ATOMS: atom_id res chain seq x y z
N MET A 1 0.43 6.17 -18.09
CA MET A 1 -0.23 4.95 -17.59
C MET A 1 0.51 4.59 -16.31
N VAL A 2 -0.19 4.46 -15.20
CA VAL A 2 0.44 4.16 -13.89
C VAL A 2 0.26 2.66 -13.65
N ASP A 3 1.34 1.93 -13.39
CA ASP A 3 1.25 0.51 -13.10
C ASP A 3 1.07 0.25 -11.60
N ILE A 4 1.77 1.03 -10.76
CA ILE A 4 1.78 0.86 -9.31
C ILE A 4 1.39 2.18 -8.64
N SER A 5 0.37 2.13 -7.77
CA SER A 5 -0.01 3.25 -6.92
C SER A 5 0.48 3.02 -5.50
N VAL A 6 1.41 3.85 -5.04
CA VAL A 6 1.86 3.87 -3.64
C VAL A 6 1.05 4.91 -2.88
N ILE A 7 0.35 4.51 -1.83
CA ILE A 7 -0.46 5.40 -1.00
C ILE A 7 0.00 5.30 0.44
N SER A 8 0.42 6.43 1.04
CA SER A 8 0.71 6.51 2.47
C SER A 8 -0.34 7.32 3.22
N GLY A 9 -0.57 6.96 4.48
CA GLY A 9 -1.54 7.66 5.33
C GLY A 9 -1.01 8.97 5.90
N SER A 10 0.31 9.14 5.95
CA SER A 10 0.99 10.27 6.58
C SER A 10 2.37 10.55 5.96
N LYS A 11 2.84 11.79 6.09
CA LYS A 11 4.25 12.16 5.81
C LYS A 11 5.24 11.50 6.77
N SER A 12 4.79 11.08 7.96
CA SER A 12 5.63 10.34 8.91
C SER A 12 6.09 8.98 8.36
N ASP A 13 5.37 8.44 7.37
CA ASP A 13 5.65 7.11 6.81
C ASP A 13 6.74 7.16 5.72
N GLN A 14 7.30 8.35 5.45
CA GLN A 14 8.17 8.62 4.30
C GLN A 14 9.39 7.69 4.26
N ALA A 15 10.01 7.38 5.39
CA ALA A 15 11.17 6.48 5.41
C ALA A 15 10.86 5.06 4.90
N VAL A 16 9.63 4.58 5.02
CA VAL A 16 9.18 3.30 4.45
C VAL A 16 8.78 3.49 2.98
N VAL A 17 8.13 4.60 2.66
CA VAL A 17 7.78 4.97 1.28
C VAL A 17 9.02 5.06 0.41
N ASP A 18 10.08 5.73 0.86
CA ASP A 18 11.32 5.93 0.11
C ASP A 18 11.95 4.60 -0.30
N LYS A 19 11.87 3.56 0.55
CA LYS A 19 12.33 2.21 0.18
C LYS A 19 11.54 1.61 -0.97
N ILE A 20 10.23 1.88 -1.03
CA ILE A 20 9.37 1.44 -2.13
C ILE A 20 9.76 2.19 -3.39
N LEU A 21 9.79 3.53 -3.34
CA LEU A 21 10.04 4.37 -4.51
C LEU A 21 11.41 4.10 -5.09
N HIS A 22 12.45 4.09 -4.27
CA HIS A 22 13.82 3.77 -4.69
C HIS A 22 13.88 2.44 -5.45
N ARG A 23 13.22 1.39 -4.93
CA ARG A 23 13.25 0.09 -5.59
C ARG A 23 12.50 0.07 -6.92
N LEU A 24 11.41 0.81 -7.04
CA LEU A 24 10.66 0.95 -8.28
C LEU A 24 11.41 1.79 -9.32
N GLU A 25 12.13 2.84 -8.87
CA GLU A 25 12.98 3.68 -9.70
C GLU A 25 14.17 2.90 -10.28
N GLU A 26 14.85 2.09 -9.46
CA GLU A 26 15.99 1.26 -9.88
C GLU A 26 15.66 0.36 -11.07
N VAL A 27 14.42 -0.12 -11.17
CA VAL A 27 13.96 -1.00 -12.24
C VAL A 27 13.20 -0.27 -13.35
N GLY A 28 13.05 1.05 -13.24
CA GLY A 28 12.33 1.88 -14.21
C GLY A 28 10.84 1.56 -14.32
N ALA A 29 10.18 1.19 -13.21
CA ALA A 29 8.75 0.91 -13.20
C ALA A 29 7.91 2.20 -13.24
N ASP A 30 6.74 2.14 -13.88
CA ASP A 30 5.77 3.25 -13.89
C ASP A 30 4.95 3.26 -12.58
N PHE A 31 5.19 4.24 -11.71
CA PHE A 31 4.47 4.37 -10.45
C PHE A 31 4.12 5.82 -10.11
N GLU A 32 3.23 5.98 -9.14
CA GLU A 32 3.00 7.26 -8.47
C GLU A 32 2.94 7.11 -6.95
N HIS A 33 3.18 8.20 -6.23
CA HIS A 33 2.98 8.26 -4.78
C HIS A 33 1.94 9.31 -4.40
N ARG A 34 1.01 8.95 -3.52
CA ARG A 34 0.00 9.84 -2.95
C ARG A 34 0.00 9.74 -1.42
N ILE A 35 -0.30 10.85 -0.76
CA ILE A 35 -0.52 10.88 0.69
C ILE A 35 -2.01 11.08 0.93
N LEU A 36 -2.73 9.98 1.16
CA LEU A 36 -4.18 9.95 1.34
C LEU A 36 -4.51 9.09 2.57
N SER A 37 -5.02 9.74 3.61
CA SER A 37 -5.36 9.05 4.85
C SER A 37 -6.76 8.43 4.77
N ALA A 38 -6.88 7.14 5.06
CA ALA A 38 -8.19 6.49 5.17
C ALA A 38 -9.10 7.10 6.26
N HIS A 39 -8.51 7.67 7.31
CA HIS A 39 -9.26 8.29 8.40
C HIS A 39 -9.57 9.78 8.15
N ARG A 40 -8.64 10.52 7.54
CA ARG A 40 -8.74 11.98 7.40
C ARG A 40 -9.24 12.44 6.03
N ASN A 41 -9.03 11.63 4.99
CA ASN A 41 -9.33 11.94 3.60
C ASN A 41 -10.13 10.79 2.91
N PRO A 42 -11.18 10.21 3.53
CA PRO A 42 -11.80 8.98 3.00
C PRO A 42 -12.45 9.17 1.62
N GLN A 43 -13.10 10.31 1.38
CA GLN A 43 -13.77 10.60 0.10
C GLN A 43 -12.75 10.81 -1.04
N GLU A 44 -11.64 11.48 -0.73
CA GLU A 44 -10.57 11.73 -1.70
C GLU A 44 -9.84 10.44 -2.05
N LEU A 45 -9.57 9.58 -1.05
CA LEU A 45 -9.04 8.23 -1.27
C LEU A 45 -9.95 7.40 -2.17
N GLU A 46 -11.25 7.39 -1.90
CA GLU A 46 -12.23 6.64 -2.68
C GLU A 46 -12.30 7.14 -4.13
N LYS A 47 -12.36 8.45 -4.33
CA LYS A 47 -12.32 9.07 -5.66
C LYS A 47 -11.05 8.67 -6.41
N TYR A 48 -9.89 8.78 -5.78
CA TYR A 48 -8.62 8.43 -6.39
C TYR A 48 -8.55 6.96 -6.81
N ILE A 49 -9.00 6.02 -5.96
CA ILE A 49 -9.02 4.58 -6.27
C ILE A 49 -9.91 4.29 -7.50
N ALA A 50 -11.04 5.00 -7.63
CA ALA A 50 -11.96 4.83 -8.74
C ALA A 50 -11.42 5.38 -10.08
N GLU A 51 -10.61 6.45 -10.02
CA GLU A 51 -10.13 7.18 -11.20
C GLU A 51 -8.75 6.72 -11.69
N THR A 52 -7.90 6.16 -10.83
CA THR A 52 -6.56 5.73 -11.22
C THR A 52 -6.59 4.48 -12.11
N ASP A 53 -5.66 4.42 -13.07
CA ASP A 53 -5.41 3.24 -13.90
C ASP A 53 -4.45 2.23 -13.24
N ALA A 54 -3.97 2.51 -12.02
CA ALA A 54 -3.02 1.67 -11.30
C ALA A 54 -3.47 0.20 -11.25
N ARG A 55 -2.58 -0.70 -11.66
CA ARG A 55 -2.83 -2.14 -11.73
C ARG A 55 -2.58 -2.84 -10.39
N VAL A 56 -1.69 -2.29 -9.56
CA VAL A 56 -1.38 -2.77 -8.21
C VAL A 56 -1.33 -1.59 -7.24
N PHE A 57 -1.84 -1.76 -6.03
CA PHE A 57 -1.74 -0.78 -4.95
C PHE A 57 -0.74 -1.23 -3.88
N ILE A 58 0.00 -0.28 -3.31
CA ILE A 58 0.81 -0.45 -2.11
C ILE A 58 0.31 0.57 -1.06
N GLY A 59 -0.35 0.10 -0.02
CA GLY A 59 -0.81 0.90 1.11
C GLY A 59 0.19 0.86 2.26
N VAL A 60 0.64 2.02 2.74
CA VAL A 60 1.61 2.17 3.83
C VAL A 60 0.95 2.88 5.02
N ALA A 61 0.88 2.20 6.17
CA ALA A 61 0.27 2.77 7.37
C ALA A 61 0.77 2.14 8.68
N GLY A 62 0.84 2.96 9.74
CA GLY A 62 1.12 2.53 11.11
C GLY A 62 -0.11 2.62 12.03
N LEU A 63 0.07 2.25 13.31
CA LEU A 63 -0.97 2.24 14.36
C LEU A 63 -2.17 1.35 13.97
N SER A 64 -3.40 1.84 14.12
CA SER A 64 -4.60 1.23 13.56
C SER A 64 -4.61 1.36 12.03
N ALA A 65 -3.78 0.57 11.37
CA ALA A 65 -3.40 0.72 9.97
C ALA A 65 -4.51 0.29 8.98
N ALA A 66 -5.59 1.08 8.90
CA ALA A 66 -6.76 0.77 8.09
C ALA A 66 -6.58 1.01 6.57
N LEU A 67 -5.55 1.75 6.15
CA LEU A 67 -5.40 2.19 4.76
C LEU A 67 -5.37 1.03 3.75
N PRO A 68 -4.57 -0.03 3.90
CA PRO A 68 -4.56 -1.15 2.94
C PRO A 68 -5.92 -1.83 2.82
N GLY A 69 -6.60 -2.09 3.95
CA GLY A 69 -7.94 -2.66 3.96
C GLY A 69 -8.99 -1.75 3.31
N ALA A 70 -8.90 -0.43 3.54
CA ALA A 70 -9.78 0.55 2.92
C ALA A 70 -9.61 0.62 1.39
N ILE A 71 -8.38 0.49 0.89
CA ILE A 71 -8.12 0.39 -0.55
C ILE A 71 -8.73 -0.92 -1.09
N ALA A 72 -8.42 -2.05 -0.46
CA ALA A 72 -8.88 -3.37 -0.90
C ALA A 72 -10.41 -3.51 -0.91
N SER A 73 -11.13 -2.82 -0.02
CA SER A 73 -12.59 -2.85 -0.03
C SER A 73 -13.23 -2.07 -1.19
N ARG A 74 -12.45 -1.31 -1.96
CA ARG A 74 -12.91 -0.41 -3.03
C ARG A 74 -12.39 -0.78 -4.41
N THR A 75 -11.58 -1.84 -4.51
CA THR A 75 -11.02 -2.29 -5.78
C THR A 75 -10.95 -3.82 -5.84
N ARG A 76 -10.97 -4.35 -7.06
CA ARG A 76 -10.66 -5.76 -7.34
C ARG A 76 -9.18 -5.99 -7.67
N ARG A 77 -8.41 -4.90 -7.79
CA ARG A 77 -6.99 -4.94 -8.14
C ARG A 77 -6.18 -5.36 -6.90
N PRO A 78 -5.03 -6.03 -7.07
CA PRO A 78 -4.21 -6.45 -5.94
C PRO A 78 -3.79 -5.29 -5.04
N VAL A 79 -3.88 -5.50 -3.73
CA VAL A 79 -3.45 -4.54 -2.71
C VAL A 79 -2.40 -5.17 -1.81
N ILE A 80 -1.26 -4.52 -1.72
CA ILE A 80 -0.15 -4.87 -0.83
C ILE A 80 -0.19 -3.92 0.37
N GLY A 81 -0.10 -4.46 1.58
CA GLY A 81 -0.06 -3.68 2.82
C GLY A 81 1.31 -3.70 3.45
N VAL A 82 1.85 -2.52 3.78
CA VAL A 82 3.13 -2.35 4.50
C VAL A 82 2.84 -1.78 5.89
N PRO A 83 2.94 -2.61 6.95
CA PRO A 83 2.81 -2.11 8.32
C PRO A 83 4.01 -1.26 8.69
N VAL A 84 3.76 -0.05 9.20
CA VAL A 84 4.81 0.86 9.69
C VAL A 84 4.96 0.71 11.19
N SER A 85 6.19 0.57 11.67
CA SER A 85 6.46 0.52 13.10
C SER A 85 6.15 1.86 13.76
N ALA A 86 5.31 1.82 14.79
CA ALA A 86 4.96 2.99 15.60
C ALA A 86 4.77 2.57 17.06
N LYS A 87 3.53 2.48 17.56
CA LYS A 87 3.25 1.86 18.86
C LYS A 87 3.41 0.35 18.73
N LEU A 88 3.62 -0.32 19.87
CA LEU A 88 3.75 -1.79 19.95
C LEU A 88 4.76 -2.40 18.96
N GLY A 89 5.77 -1.65 18.52
CA GLY A 89 6.75 -2.10 17.53
C GLY A 89 6.17 -2.42 16.15
N GLY A 90 4.97 -1.93 15.81
CA GLY A 90 4.29 -2.23 14.55
C GLY A 90 3.42 -3.50 14.57
N MET A 91 3.31 -4.18 15.73
CA MET A 91 2.41 -5.33 15.87
C MET A 91 0.94 -4.93 15.69
N ASP A 92 0.58 -3.73 16.15
CA ASP A 92 -0.73 -3.10 15.92
C ASP A 92 -1.02 -2.94 14.43
N ALA A 93 -0.09 -2.38 13.68
CA ALA A 93 -0.21 -2.17 12.24
C ALA A 93 -0.27 -3.51 11.50
N LEU A 94 0.61 -4.45 11.85
CA LEU A 94 0.68 -5.77 11.24
C LEU A 94 -0.66 -6.51 11.36
N LEU A 95 -1.20 -6.61 12.59
CA LEU A 95 -2.47 -7.29 12.81
C LEU A 95 -3.65 -6.53 12.19
N SER A 96 -3.60 -5.20 12.14
CA SER A 96 -4.62 -4.39 11.46
C SER A 96 -4.68 -4.63 9.95
N ILE A 97 -3.55 -4.96 9.32
CA ILE A 97 -3.43 -5.16 7.87
C ILE A 97 -3.67 -6.62 7.47
N VAL A 98 -3.09 -7.58 8.19
CA VAL A 98 -3.08 -8.99 7.76
C VAL A 98 -4.39 -9.73 8.06
N GLN A 99 -5.11 -9.34 9.12
CA GLN A 99 -6.31 -10.04 9.60
C GLN A 99 -7.59 -9.58 8.88
N MET A 100 -7.56 -9.52 7.55
CA MET A 100 -8.74 -9.15 6.76
C MET A 100 -9.82 -10.26 6.78
N PRO A 101 -11.11 -9.89 6.78
CA PRO A 101 -12.19 -10.87 6.69
C PRO A 101 -12.25 -11.53 5.29
N PRO A 102 -12.94 -12.69 5.17
CA PRO A 102 -13.17 -13.32 3.88
C PRO A 102 -13.80 -12.37 2.86
N GLY A 103 -13.27 -12.38 1.63
CA GLY A 103 -13.77 -11.59 0.50
C GLY A 103 -13.02 -10.29 0.21
N VAL A 104 -12.17 -9.79 1.12
CA VAL A 104 -11.42 -8.52 0.94
C VAL A 104 -9.93 -8.73 1.28
N PRO A 105 -9.17 -9.49 0.46
CA PRO A 105 -7.80 -9.86 0.79
C PRO A 105 -6.82 -8.68 0.68
N VAL A 106 -5.78 -8.70 1.51
CA VAL A 106 -4.61 -7.82 1.43
C VAL A 106 -3.34 -8.67 1.52
N ALA A 107 -2.39 -8.45 0.62
CA ALA A 107 -1.07 -9.08 0.69
C ALA A 107 -0.18 -8.30 1.67
N CYS A 108 -0.09 -8.73 2.93
CA CYS A 108 0.73 -8.07 3.93
C CYS A 108 2.20 -8.50 3.83
N VAL A 109 3.12 -7.54 3.78
CA VAL A 109 4.57 -7.80 3.93
C VAL A 109 5.01 -7.59 5.38
N GLY A 110 6.31 -7.77 5.65
CA GLY A 110 6.88 -7.51 6.97
C GLY A 110 6.82 -6.03 7.39
N ILE A 111 6.94 -5.78 8.69
CA ILE A 111 6.97 -4.42 9.26
C ILE A 111 8.14 -3.62 8.66
N ASP A 112 7.86 -2.38 8.26
CA ASP A 112 8.76 -1.41 7.61
C ASP A 112 9.41 -1.90 6.30
N ASN A 113 8.91 -3.00 5.74
CA ASN A 113 9.51 -3.68 4.61
C ASN A 113 8.96 -3.17 3.27
N GLY A 114 9.21 -1.88 3.01
CA GLY A 114 8.82 -1.23 1.76
C GLY A 114 9.45 -1.86 0.52
N GLU A 115 10.70 -2.31 0.60
CA GLU A 115 11.40 -2.95 -0.53
C GLU A 115 10.69 -4.24 -0.98
N ASN A 116 10.28 -5.11 -0.04
CA ASN A 116 9.52 -6.31 -0.41
C ASN A 116 8.14 -5.99 -0.98
N ALA A 117 7.52 -4.87 -0.60
CA ALA A 117 6.27 -4.44 -1.20
C ALA A 117 6.46 -4.07 -2.69
N ALA A 118 7.53 -3.34 -3.00
CA ALA A 118 7.90 -3.03 -4.39
C ALA A 118 8.19 -4.30 -5.19
N LEU A 119 9.02 -5.20 -4.66
CA LEU A 119 9.34 -6.48 -5.30
C LEU A 119 8.10 -7.35 -5.53
N LEU A 120 7.18 -7.40 -4.57
CA LEU A 120 5.94 -8.15 -4.72
C LEU A 120 5.03 -7.52 -5.80
N ALA A 121 4.92 -6.19 -5.85
CA ALA A 121 4.16 -5.51 -6.88
C ALA A 121 4.71 -5.83 -8.28
N LEU A 122 6.03 -5.77 -8.47
CA LEU A 122 6.69 -6.13 -9.73
C LEU A 122 6.38 -7.58 -10.14
N ARG A 123 6.49 -8.53 -9.21
CA ARG A 123 6.17 -9.95 -9.48
C ARG A 123 4.71 -10.16 -9.87
N ILE A 124 3.77 -9.42 -9.26
CA ILE A 124 2.35 -9.47 -9.63
C ILE A 124 2.17 -8.99 -11.08
N LEU A 125 2.81 -7.87 -11.44
CA LEU A 125 2.74 -7.33 -12.80
C LEU A 125 3.38 -8.25 -13.84
N GLU A 126 4.47 -8.94 -13.49
CA GLU A 126 5.14 -9.92 -14.36
C GLU A 126 4.29 -11.18 -14.55
N SER A 127 3.65 -11.68 -13.48
CA SER A 127 2.85 -12.92 -13.51
C SER A 127 1.52 -12.78 -14.25
N GLY A 128 1.02 -11.54 -14.39
CA GLY A 128 -0.19 -11.21 -15.15
C GLY A 128 0.05 -10.88 -16.62
N ARG A 129 1.29 -11.06 -17.12
CA ARG A 129 1.61 -11.03 -18.55
C ARG A 129 1.29 -12.35 -19.22
#